data_AF-A0A357KMK2-F1
#
_entry.id   AF-A0A357KMK2-F1
#
_cell.length_a   1.000
_cell.length_b   1.000
_cell.length_c   1.000
_cell.angle_alpha   90.00
_cell.angle_beta   90.00
_cell.angle_gamma   90.00
#
_symmetry.space_group_name_H-M   'P 1'
#
loop_
_entity.id
_entity.type
_entity.pdbx_description
1 polymer ?
#
loop_
_entity_poly.entity_id
_entity_poly.type
_entity_poly.pdbx_seq_one_letter_code
_entity_poly.pdbx_strand_id
1 'polypeptide(L)'
;DVKGATGAENNYYFGQDPAYRAANRLMESTSELYLLREMKPEDVTKLLTATVDGKPTKLLTTLPRKAQKKSGLTPVNINTAPEAVLSALGIANSEAILKNRPYSEVPSLSELGLGKKDDDKQKRESLAVSSNYFQLEATATIGRAKLRSFSIIELDGNKPMQVISRSFGTE
;
A
#
# COMPACT_ATOMS: atom_id res chain seq x y z
N ASP A 1 14.27 12.75 -15.15
CA ASP A 1 15.44 13.48 -14.64
C ASP A 1 15.75 12.89 -13.27
N VAL A 2 16.91 12.24 -13.10
CA VAL A 2 17.22 11.47 -11.89
C VAL A 2 17.48 12.45 -10.75
N LYS A 3 16.45 12.75 -9.95
CA LYS A 3 16.60 13.65 -8.79
C LYS A 3 17.08 12.82 -7.59
N GLY A 4 18.39 12.85 -7.34
CA GLY A 4 19.04 12.23 -6.18
C GLY A 4 20.22 11.32 -6.56
N ALA A 5 21.25 11.26 -5.71
CA ALA A 5 22.49 10.52 -5.99
C ALA A 5 22.28 9.01 -6.22
N THR A 6 21.18 8.44 -5.71
CA THR A 6 20.86 7.00 -5.78
C THR A 6 19.68 6.68 -6.71
N GLY A 7 19.13 7.66 -7.44
CA GLY A 7 18.00 7.40 -8.34
C GLY A 7 18.37 6.47 -9.51
N ALA A 8 17.36 5.80 -10.07
CA ALA A 8 17.50 4.86 -11.18
C ALA A 8 16.43 5.13 -12.25
N GLU A 9 16.86 5.22 -13.51
CA GLU A 9 16.03 5.41 -14.69
C GLU A 9 16.53 4.45 -15.79
N ASN A 10 16.09 4.65 -17.03
CA ASN A 10 16.47 3.79 -18.17
C ASN A 10 17.98 3.54 -18.28
N ASN A 11 18.82 4.53 -17.97
CA ASN A 11 20.28 4.37 -18.01
C ASN A 11 20.80 3.29 -17.05
N TYR A 12 20.19 3.14 -15.88
CA TYR A 12 20.53 2.09 -14.92
C TYR A 12 19.91 0.75 -15.32
N TYR A 13 18.64 0.76 -15.72
CA TYR A 13 17.88 -0.48 -16.00
C TYR A 13 18.30 -1.18 -17.30
N PHE A 14 18.85 -0.44 -18.28
CA PHE A 14 19.46 -1.05 -19.47
C PHE A 14 20.72 -1.85 -19.18
N GLY A 15 21.40 -1.59 -18.05
CA GLY A 15 22.58 -2.34 -17.63
C GLY A 15 22.26 -3.60 -16.84
N GLN A 16 20.99 -3.92 -16.61
CA GLN A 16 20.56 -5.14 -15.90
C GLN A 16 20.51 -6.35 -16.84
N ASP A 17 20.47 -7.55 -16.26
CA ASP A 17 20.28 -8.80 -17.01
C ASP A 17 19.02 -9.55 -16.51
N PRO A 18 17.96 -9.68 -17.33
CA PRO A 18 17.83 -9.09 -18.66
C PRO A 18 17.70 -7.56 -18.60
N ALA A 19 18.04 -6.87 -19.69
CA ALA A 19 17.90 -5.43 -19.77
C ALA A 19 16.41 -5.03 -19.86
N TYR A 20 16.01 -4.00 -19.10
CA TYR A 20 14.65 -3.45 -19.13
C TYR A 20 14.64 -1.93 -18.98
N ARG A 21 13.45 -1.32 -19.03
CA ARG A 21 13.24 0.13 -18.86
C ARG A 21 12.52 0.40 -17.55
N ALA A 22 12.74 1.60 -17.01
CA ALA A 22 11.85 2.11 -15.96
C ALA A 22 10.42 2.18 -16.53
N ALA A 23 9.44 1.71 -15.76
CA ALA A 23 8.06 1.66 -16.21
C ALA A 23 7.45 3.06 -16.40
N ASN A 24 7.90 4.05 -15.60
CA ASN A 24 7.42 5.43 -15.63
C ASN A 24 5.89 5.57 -15.55
N ARG A 25 5.27 4.66 -14.80
CA ARG A 25 3.83 4.61 -14.49
C ARG A 25 3.63 4.19 -13.03
N LEU A 26 2.37 4.20 -12.59
CA LEU A 26 2.01 3.61 -11.31
C LEU A 26 2.26 2.10 -11.34
N MET A 27 2.71 1.55 -10.22
CA MET A 27 2.79 0.10 -10.06
C MET A 27 1.38 -0.49 -10.07
N GLU A 28 1.20 -1.53 -10.87
CA GLU A 28 0.00 -2.35 -10.94
C GLU A 28 0.06 -3.48 -9.90
N SER A 29 1.28 -3.96 -9.59
CA SER A 29 1.51 -5.06 -8.64
C SER A 29 2.66 -4.74 -7.68
N THR A 30 2.54 -5.18 -6.42
CA THR A 30 3.64 -5.14 -5.45
C THR A 30 4.85 -5.97 -5.89
N SER A 31 4.69 -6.92 -6.81
CA SER A 31 5.83 -7.65 -7.40
C SER A 31 6.77 -6.75 -8.21
N GLU A 32 6.33 -5.57 -8.64
CA GLU A 32 7.22 -4.62 -9.33
C GLU A 32 8.30 -4.04 -8.39
N LEU A 33 8.15 -4.20 -7.06
CA LEU A 33 9.19 -3.84 -6.09
C LEU A 33 10.50 -4.60 -6.31
N TYR A 34 10.45 -5.84 -6.84
CA TYR A 34 11.64 -6.63 -7.18
C TYR A 34 12.45 -6.03 -8.33
N LEU A 35 11.88 -5.10 -9.11
CA LEU A 35 12.55 -4.42 -10.22
C LEU A 35 13.18 -3.09 -9.79
N LEU A 36 13.02 -2.68 -8.54
CA LEU A 36 13.63 -1.46 -8.05
C LEU A 36 15.13 -1.67 -7.80
N ARG A 37 15.92 -0.64 -8.11
CA ARG A 37 17.36 -0.62 -7.81
C ARG A 37 17.57 -0.90 -6.33
N GLU A 38 18.56 -1.75 -6.04
CA GLU A 38 18.98 -2.13 -4.68
C GLU A 38 17.91 -2.86 -3.85
N MET A 39 16.78 -3.25 -4.45
CA MET A 39 15.80 -4.11 -3.78
C MET A 39 16.14 -5.58 -3.87
N LYS A 40 16.54 -6.15 -2.73
CA LYS A 40 16.82 -7.57 -2.61
C LYS A 40 15.55 -8.35 -2.34
N PRO A 41 15.47 -9.63 -2.75
CA PRO A 41 14.29 -10.45 -2.52
C PRO A 41 13.87 -10.53 -1.04
N GLU A 42 14.84 -10.51 -0.12
CA GLU A 42 14.58 -10.57 1.32
C GLU A 42 13.92 -9.29 1.83
N ASP A 43 14.28 -8.13 1.27
CA ASP A 43 13.70 -6.84 1.67
C ASP A 43 12.25 -6.73 1.19
N VAL A 44 11.98 -7.13 -0.06
CA VAL A 44 10.61 -7.19 -0.58
C VAL A 44 9.78 -8.20 0.23
N THR A 45 10.34 -9.36 0.56
CA THR A 45 9.67 -10.35 1.41
C THR A 45 9.34 -9.78 2.78
N LYS A 46 10.28 -9.10 3.45
CA LYS A 46 10.01 -8.44 4.75
C LYS A 46 8.87 -7.42 4.67
N LEU A 47 8.74 -6.68 3.56
CA LEU A 47 7.68 -5.69 3.37
C LEU A 47 6.31 -6.32 3.09
N LEU A 48 6.28 -7.44 2.37
CA LEU A 48 5.04 -8.09 1.93
C LEU A 48 4.56 -9.21 2.85
N THR A 49 5.43 -9.77 3.70
CA THR A 49 5.10 -10.88 4.60
C THR A 49 5.54 -10.59 6.04
N ALA A 50 5.52 -9.32 6.46
CA ALA A 50 5.81 -8.95 7.84
C ALA A 50 4.84 -9.67 8.80
N THR A 51 5.28 -9.90 10.03
CA THR A 51 4.42 -10.42 11.09
C THR A 51 4.16 -9.31 12.10
N VAL A 52 2.91 -8.92 12.25
CA VAL A 52 2.45 -7.96 13.27
C VAL A 52 1.45 -8.70 14.15
N ASP A 53 1.69 -8.73 15.47
CA ASP A 53 0.86 -9.45 16.45
C ASP A 53 0.64 -10.94 16.11
N GLY A 54 1.68 -11.60 15.61
CA GLY A 54 1.64 -13.02 15.22
C GLY A 54 0.87 -13.30 13.93
N LYS A 55 0.44 -12.27 13.19
CA LYS A 55 -0.31 -12.40 11.94
C LYS A 55 0.49 -11.89 10.74
N PRO A 56 0.50 -12.65 9.62
CA PRO A 56 1.00 -12.13 8.35
C PRO A 56 0.29 -10.84 7.98
N THR A 57 1.07 -9.80 7.71
CA THR A 57 0.62 -8.43 7.53
C THR A 57 1.40 -7.81 6.38
N LYS A 58 0.69 -7.40 5.32
CA LYS A 58 1.30 -6.64 4.22
C LYS A 58 1.48 -5.19 4.67
N LEU A 59 2.71 -4.68 4.60
CA LEU A 59 2.99 -3.27 4.93
C LEU A 59 2.84 -2.33 3.72
N LEU A 60 2.88 -2.89 2.51
CA LEU A 60 2.76 -2.16 1.25
C LEU A 60 1.64 -2.75 0.37
N THR A 61 1.07 -1.90 -0.47
CA THR A 61 0.05 -2.26 -1.46
C THR A 61 0.15 -1.32 -2.67
N THR A 62 -0.34 -1.77 -3.82
CA THR A 62 -0.46 -0.96 -5.04
C THR A 62 -1.93 -0.71 -5.32
N LEU A 63 -2.37 0.55 -5.18
CA LEU A 63 -3.76 0.95 -5.39
C LEU A 63 -3.87 2.08 -6.41
N PRO A 64 -4.95 2.16 -7.19
CA PRO A 64 -5.15 3.25 -8.14
C PRO A 64 -5.14 4.63 -7.45
N ARG A 65 -4.66 5.65 -8.17
CA ARG A 65 -4.79 7.04 -7.74
C ARG A 65 -6.26 7.49 -7.82
N LYS A 66 -6.75 8.18 -6.80
CA LYS A 66 -8.07 8.81 -6.81
C LYS A 66 -7.94 10.26 -7.24
N ALA A 67 -8.36 10.56 -8.46
CA ALA A 67 -8.32 11.91 -9.05
C ALA A 67 -9.04 12.99 -8.23
N GLN A 68 -9.94 12.60 -7.32
CA GLN A 68 -10.79 13.50 -6.53
C GLN A 68 -10.18 13.99 -5.21
N LYS A 69 -9.03 13.45 -4.76
CA LYS A 69 -8.34 13.94 -3.55
C LYS A 69 -7.22 14.90 -3.93
N LYS A 70 -6.96 15.94 -3.11
CA LYS A 70 -5.88 16.93 -3.32
C LYS A 70 -4.51 16.30 -3.60
N SER A 71 -4.19 15.19 -2.95
CA SER A 71 -2.93 14.46 -3.17
C SER A 71 -2.95 13.53 -4.39
N GLY A 72 -4.14 13.20 -4.91
CA GLY A 72 -4.35 12.15 -5.90
C GLY A 72 -4.10 10.73 -5.38
N LEU A 73 -3.70 10.56 -4.12
CA LEU A 73 -3.32 9.27 -3.54
C LEU A 73 -4.51 8.62 -2.82
N THR A 74 -4.51 7.28 -2.80
CA THR A 74 -5.43 6.53 -1.95
C THR A 74 -5.03 6.70 -0.49
N PRO A 75 -5.93 7.15 0.40
CA PRO A 75 -5.61 7.40 1.80
C PRO A 75 -5.40 6.09 2.57
N VAL A 76 -4.58 6.14 3.62
CA VAL A 76 -4.38 5.02 4.54
C VAL A 76 -5.55 4.95 5.53
N ASN A 77 -6.20 3.80 5.60
CA ASN A 77 -7.28 3.57 6.57
C ASN A 77 -6.69 3.31 7.96
N ILE A 78 -6.85 4.25 8.89
CA ILE A 78 -6.33 4.17 10.26
C ILE A 78 -6.94 3.05 11.08
N ASN A 79 -8.11 2.53 10.70
CA ASN A 79 -8.78 1.42 11.39
C ASN A 79 -8.17 0.07 11.06
N THR A 80 -7.45 -0.05 9.94
CA THR A 80 -6.86 -1.32 9.48
C THR A 80 -5.34 -1.26 9.30
N ALA A 81 -4.74 -0.06 9.30
CA ALA A 81 -3.31 0.11 9.11
C ALA A 81 -2.49 -0.57 10.24
N PRO A 82 -1.41 -1.28 9.93
CA PRO A 82 -0.46 -1.74 10.94
C PRO A 82 0.24 -0.57 11.64
N GLU A 83 0.72 -0.77 12.87
CA GLU A 83 1.46 0.27 13.60
C GLU A 83 2.66 0.79 12.81
N ALA A 84 3.47 -0.10 12.26
CA ALA A 84 4.65 0.26 11.46
C ALA A 84 4.32 1.21 10.31
N VAL A 85 3.14 1.06 9.68
CA VAL A 85 2.68 1.97 8.62
C VAL A 85 2.33 3.34 9.18
N LEU A 86 1.64 3.40 10.32
CA LEU A 86 1.33 4.68 10.98
C LEU A 86 2.59 5.40 11.45
N SER A 87 3.53 4.68 12.06
CA SER A 87 4.81 5.26 12.51
C SER A 87 5.64 5.76 11.32
N ALA A 88 5.67 5.02 10.21
CA ALA A 88 6.36 5.45 8.98
C ALA A 88 5.76 6.71 8.35
N LEU A 89 4.45 6.96 8.55
CA LEU A 89 3.79 8.22 8.17
C LEU A 89 4.10 9.38 9.14
N GLY A 90 4.83 9.13 10.22
CA GLY A 90 5.18 10.11 11.23
C GLY A 90 4.06 10.38 12.24
N ILE A 91 3.12 9.44 12.40
CA ILE A 91 2.09 9.51 13.45
C ILE A 91 2.73 9.10 14.77
N ALA A 92 3.05 10.06 15.63
CA ALA A 92 3.79 9.82 16.87
C ALA A 92 3.00 8.99 17.89
N ASN A 93 1.67 9.10 17.89
CA ASN A 93 0.80 8.39 18.83
C ASN A 93 0.23 7.09 18.25
N SER A 94 0.98 6.39 17.38
CA SER A 94 0.50 5.18 16.67
C SER A 94 -0.12 4.12 17.59
N GLU A 95 0.49 3.85 18.74
CA GLU A 95 -0.02 2.88 19.72
C GLU A 95 -1.40 3.27 20.28
N ALA A 96 -1.59 4.56 20.58
CA ALA A 96 -2.88 5.07 21.05
C ALA A 96 -3.95 5.00 19.96
N ILE A 97 -3.57 5.19 18.69
CA ILE A 97 -4.48 5.00 17.55
C ILE A 97 -4.92 3.54 17.48
N LEU A 98 -4.01 2.58 17.62
CA LEU A 98 -4.37 1.15 17.59
C LEU A 98 -5.38 0.78 18.69
N LYS A 99 -5.15 1.27 19.92
CA LYS A 99 -5.97 0.96 21.10
C LYS A 99 -7.41 1.49 21.03
N ASN A 100 -7.62 2.61 20.33
CA ASN A 100 -8.90 3.31 20.29
C ASN A 100 -9.72 3.04 19.02
N ARG A 101 -9.31 2.06 18.21
CA ARG A 101 -10.11 1.62 17.05
C ARG A 101 -11.45 1.02 17.51
N PRO A 102 -12.53 1.15 16.73
CA PRO A 102 -12.61 1.86 15.45
C PRO A 102 -12.94 3.35 15.61
N TYR A 103 -12.42 4.16 14.68
CA TYR A 103 -12.76 5.57 14.53
C TYR A 103 -13.84 5.78 13.46
N SER A 104 -14.80 6.65 13.73
CA SER A 104 -15.79 7.13 12.75
C SER A 104 -15.30 8.32 11.94
N GLU A 105 -14.29 9.04 12.42
CA GLU A 105 -13.67 10.20 11.77
C GLU A 105 -12.16 10.19 12.00
N VAL A 106 -11.39 10.83 11.11
CA VAL A 106 -9.94 10.93 11.28
C VAL A 106 -9.63 11.81 12.50
N PRO A 107 -8.86 11.33 13.48
CA PRO A 107 -8.51 12.09 14.68
C PRO A 107 -7.89 13.45 14.35
N SER A 108 -7.97 14.38 15.29
CA SER A 108 -7.35 15.69 15.19
C SER A 108 -5.82 15.58 15.10
N LEU A 109 -5.16 16.64 14.62
CA LEU A 109 -3.70 16.69 14.55
C LEU A 109 -3.05 16.41 15.92
N SER A 110 -3.60 17.00 17.00
CA SER A 110 -3.10 16.80 18.35
C SER A 110 -3.21 15.33 18.80
N GLU A 111 -4.32 14.65 18.50
CA GLU A 111 -4.49 13.23 18.83
C GLU A 111 -3.53 12.33 18.04
N LEU A 112 -3.24 12.69 16.79
CA LEU A 112 -2.22 12.02 15.96
C LEU A 112 -0.78 12.32 16.41
N GLY A 113 -0.57 13.22 17.36
CA GLY A 113 0.75 13.69 17.77
C GLY A 113 1.43 14.57 16.70
N LEU A 114 0.63 15.24 15.87
CA LEU A 114 1.07 16.10 14.78
C LEU A 114 0.93 17.59 15.15
N GLY A 115 1.81 18.42 14.59
CA GLY A 115 1.75 19.88 14.73
C GLY A 115 0.75 20.55 13.79
N LYS A 116 0.80 21.88 13.74
CA LYS A 116 -0.04 22.71 12.84
C LYS A 116 0.64 23.10 11.53
N LYS A 117 1.83 22.56 11.26
CA LYS A 117 2.58 22.83 10.02
C LYS A 117 1.84 22.27 8.82
N ASP A 118 2.08 22.81 7.63
CA ASP A 118 1.37 22.37 6.43
C ASP A 118 1.68 20.91 6.07
N ASP A 119 2.90 20.44 6.30
CA ASP A 119 3.27 19.02 6.14
C ASP A 119 2.44 18.11 7.05
N ASP A 120 2.17 18.54 8.28
CA ASP A 120 1.38 17.78 9.25
C ASP A 120 -0.11 17.75 8.87
N LYS A 121 -0.63 18.84 8.28
CA LYS A 121 -1.97 18.84 7.68
C LYS A 121 -2.05 17.87 6.51
N GLN A 122 -1.04 17.86 5.63
CA GLN A 122 -0.99 16.94 4.49
C GLN A 122 -0.92 15.47 4.93
N LYS A 123 -0.16 15.16 5.99
CA LYS A 123 -0.16 13.83 6.61
C LYS A 123 -1.55 13.44 7.09
N ARG A 124 -2.28 14.34 7.75
CA ARG A 124 -3.67 14.04 8.16
C ARG A 124 -4.60 13.84 6.96
N GLU A 125 -4.44 14.62 5.89
CA GLU A 125 -5.23 14.48 4.66
C GLU A 125 -4.96 13.16 3.90
N SER A 126 -3.81 12.52 4.13
CA SER A 126 -3.50 11.19 3.59
C SER A 126 -4.11 10.03 4.39
N LEU A 127 -4.84 10.32 5.48
CA LEU A 127 -5.53 9.34 6.30
C LEU A 127 -7.03 9.26 5.98
N ALA A 128 -7.63 8.12 6.28
CA ALA A 128 -9.07 7.88 6.23
C ALA A 128 -9.48 6.89 7.32
N VAL A 129 -10.79 6.76 7.55
CA VAL A 129 -11.39 5.76 8.46
C VAL A 129 -12.11 4.62 7.72
N SER A 130 -12.18 4.72 6.40
CA SER A 130 -12.81 3.76 5.51
C SER A 130 -11.92 3.52 4.28
N SER A 131 -12.16 2.39 3.61
CA SER A 131 -11.50 2.03 2.35
C SER A 131 -12.54 1.83 1.26
N ASN A 132 -12.17 2.19 0.03
CA ASN A 132 -12.91 1.83 -1.17
C ASN A 132 -12.30 0.62 -1.88
N TYR A 133 -11.20 0.07 -1.38
CA TYR A 133 -10.51 -1.06 -1.99
C TYR A 133 -10.40 -2.22 -1.01
N PHE A 134 -10.69 -3.41 -1.50
CA PHE A 134 -10.68 -4.64 -0.74
C PHE A 134 -9.99 -5.74 -1.55
N GLN A 135 -9.18 -6.54 -0.90
CA GLN A 135 -8.61 -7.73 -1.52
C GLN A 135 -9.49 -8.94 -1.19
N LEU A 136 -9.97 -9.62 -2.22
CA LEU A 136 -10.61 -10.93 -2.10
C LEU A 136 -9.56 -12.01 -2.41
N GLU A 137 -9.25 -12.84 -1.43
CA GLU A 137 -8.54 -14.10 -1.64
C GLU A 137 -9.57 -15.24 -1.74
N ALA A 138 -9.57 -15.96 -2.86
CA ALA A 138 -10.41 -17.14 -3.05
C ALA A 138 -9.55 -18.38 -3.28
N THR A 139 -9.93 -19.49 -2.65
CA THR A 139 -9.29 -20.80 -2.82
C THR A 139 -10.32 -21.80 -3.33
N ALA A 140 -9.97 -22.52 -4.41
CA ALA A 140 -10.78 -23.61 -4.95
C ALA A 140 -9.98 -24.92 -4.92
N THR A 141 -10.64 -26.01 -4.55
CA THR A 141 -10.06 -27.37 -4.56
C THR A 141 -10.86 -28.22 -5.54
N ILE A 142 -10.19 -28.75 -6.56
CA ILE A 142 -10.79 -29.60 -7.60
C ILE A 142 -9.97 -30.90 -7.67
N GLY A 143 -10.51 -31.98 -7.12
CA GLY A 143 -9.75 -33.23 -6.95
C GLY A 143 -8.49 -32.99 -6.11
N ARG A 144 -7.32 -33.14 -6.73
CA ARG A 144 -6.00 -32.87 -6.09
C ARG A 144 -5.46 -31.46 -6.36
N ALA A 145 -6.09 -30.70 -7.27
CA ALA A 145 -5.64 -29.36 -7.61
C ALA A 145 -6.16 -28.35 -6.58
N LYS A 146 -5.26 -27.48 -6.09
CA LYS A 146 -5.60 -26.31 -5.27
C LYS A 146 -5.24 -25.05 -6.04
N LEU A 147 -6.23 -24.21 -6.26
CA LEU A 147 -6.09 -22.94 -6.97
C LEU A 147 -6.33 -21.80 -5.97
N ARG A 148 -5.45 -20.80 -5.96
CA ARG A 148 -5.62 -19.54 -5.25
C ARG A 148 -5.73 -18.41 -6.25
N SER A 149 -6.68 -17.51 -6.04
CA SER A 149 -6.82 -16.28 -6.79
C SER A 149 -6.94 -15.10 -5.85
N PHE A 150 -6.31 -13.99 -6.22
CA PHE A 150 -6.46 -12.72 -5.55
C PHE A 150 -7.18 -11.76 -6.48
N SER A 151 -8.04 -10.91 -5.93
CA SER A 151 -8.74 -9.90 -6.70
C SER A 151 -8.82 -8.61 -5.89
N ILE A 152 -8.46 -7.49 -6.50
CA ILE A 152 -8.71 -6.17 -5.91
C ILE A 152 -10.08 -5.72 -6.37
N ILE A 153 -10.93 -5.39 -5.40
CA ILE A 153 -12.29 -4.96 -5.57
C ILE A 153 -12.37 -3.48 -5.23
N GLU A 154 -12.93 -2.68 -6.13
CA GLU A 154 -13.31 -1.30 -5.86
C GLU A 154 -14.80 -1.19 -5.49
N LEU A 155 -15.05 -0.53 -4.37
CA LEU A 155 -16.35 -0.02 -3.96
C LEU A 155 -16.39 1.49 -4.19
N ASP A 156 -17.24 1.91 -5.12
CA ASP A 156 -17.57 3.31 -5.36
C ASP A 156 -19.06 3.45 -5.06
N GLY A 157 -19.45 4.27 -4.07
CA GLY A 157 -20.82 4.29 -3.52
C GLY A 157 -21.94 4.57 -4.54
N ASN A 158 -21.57 5.03 -5.74
CA ASN A 158 -22.48 5.31 -6.85
C ASN A 158 -22.40 4.29 -7.99
N LYS A 159 -21.58 3.24 -7.87
CA LYS A 159 -21.40 2.22 -8.92
C LYS A 159 -21.50 0.81 -8.33
N PRO A 160 -21.87 -0.19 -9.14
CA PRO A 160 -21.70 -1.59 -8.75
C PRO A 160 -20.25 -1.86 -8.37
N MET A 161 -20.05 -2.76 -7.41
CA MET A 161 -18.74 -3.30 -7.06
C MET A 161 -18.00 -3.79 -8.31
N GLN A 162 -16.73 -3.39 -8.47
CA GLN A 162 -15.92 -3.77 -9.64
C GLN A 162 -14.66 -4.53 -9.21
N VAL A 163 -14.33 -5.58 -9.94
CA VAL A 163 -13.02 -6.24 -9.85
C VAL A 163 -12.06 -5.49 -10.77
N ILE A 164 -11.06 -4.83 -10.21
CA ILE A 164 -10.13 -3.97 -10.95
C ILE A 164 -8.76 -4.64 -11.21
N SER A 165 -8.45 -5.71 -10.48
CA SER A 165 -7.28 -6.55 -10.72
C SER A 165 -7.59 -7.98 -10.31
N ARG A 166 -6.97 -8.94 -11.00
CA ARG A 166 -7.02 -10.37 -10.66
C ARG A 166 -5.67 -11.02 -10.93
N SER A 167 -5.20 -11.81 -9.98
CA SER A 167 -4.00 -12.64 -10.11
C SER A 167 -4.27 -14.06 -9.58
N PHE A 168 -3.42 -15.01 -9.97
CA PHE A 168 -3.47 -16.40 -9.54
C PHE A 168 -2.12 -16.81 -8.95
N GLY A 169 -2.13 -17.73 -7.98
CA GLY A 169 -0.92 -18.26 -7.35
C GLY A 169 -0.62 -17.62 -6.00
N THR A 170 0.45 -16.81 -5.92
CA THR A 170 0.89 -16.12 -4.71
C THR A 170 1.04 -14.63 -5.00
N GLU A 171 0.51 -13.80 -4.11
CA GLU A 171 0.59 -12.34 -4.12
C GLU A 171 1.17 -11.84 -2.81
#